data_AF-A0A1G5QV11-F1
#
_entry.id   AF-A0A1G5QV11-F1
#
_cell.length_a   1.000
_cell.length_b   1.000
_cell.length_c   1.000
_cell.angle_alpha   90.00
_cell.angle_beta   90.00
_cell.angle_gamma   90.00
#
_symmetry.space_group_name_H-M   'P 1'
#
loop_
_entity.id
_entity.type
_entity.pdbx_description
1 polymer ?
#
loop_
_entity_poly.entity_id
_entity_poly.type
_entity_poly.pdbx_seq_one_letter_code
_entity_poly.pdbx_strand_id
1 'polypeptide(L)'
;MEENGLPIISEFPLNPVSAKRIINELAENHSGRIKYTHHVKQRMVERGVTTRQIINVLKSRHSRITEQPHQTASGDWKFNFQGIAAGELIEVVIVLKRYEYDPSCFVITVIVK
;
A
#
# COMPACT_ATOMS: atom_id res chain seq x y z
N MET A 1 -1.27 -25.51 -8.82
CA MET A 1 -1.63 -24.08 -8.82
C MET A 1 -2.11 -23.80 -7.42
N GLU A 2 -1.27 -23.23 -6.57
CA GLU A 2 -1.71 -22.82 -5.24
C GLU A 2 -2.65 -21.63 -5.40
N GLU A 3 -3.90 -21.81 -5.00
CA GLU A 3 -4.80 -20.70 -4.75
C GLU A 3 -4.22 -19.94 -3.54
N ASN A 4 -3.41 -18.91 -3.80
CA ASN A 4 -3.03 -17.94 -2.79
C ASN A 4 -4.29 -17.17 -2.40
N GLY A 5 -5.04 -17.74 -1.46
CA GLY A 5 -6.16 -17.09 -0.81
C GLY A 5 -5.69 -15.80 -0.16
N LEU A 6 -6.49 -14.75 -0.28
CA LEU A 6 -6.21 -13.49 0.40
C LEU A 6 -6.04 -13.72 1.90
N PRO A 7 -5.15 -12.97 2.57
CA PRO A 7 -5.01 -13.06 4.01
C PRO A 7 -6.33 -12.60 4.66
N ILE A 8 -7.06 -13.54 5.26
CA ILE A 8 -8.21 -13.24 6.12
C ILE A 8 -7.64 -12.66 7.41
N ILE A 9 -7.80 -11.35 7.62
CA ILE A 9 -7.33 -10.67 8.83
C ILE A 9 -8.55 -10.25 9.65
N SER A 10 -8.73 -10.91 10.81
CA SER A 10 -9.80 -10.63 11.77
C SER A 10 -9.35 -9.74 12.95
N GLU A 11 -8.17 -9.13 12.87
CA GLU A 11 -7.63 -8.27 13.95
C GLU A 11 -8.21 -6.86 13.90
N PHE A 12 -8.67 -6.38 15.07
CA PHE A 12 -9.15 -5.01 15.27
C PHE A 12 -8.55 -4.42 16.57
N PRO A 13 -7.99 -3.19 16.55
CA PRO A 13 -7.74 -2.35 15.38
C PRO A 13 -6.63 -2.92 14.47
N LEU A 14 -6.61 -2.52 13.20
CA LEU A 14 -5.60 -2.95 12.24
C LEU A 14 -4.21 -2.46 12.70
N ASN A 15 -3.39 -3.38 13.18
CA ASN A 15 -2.04 -3.04 13.64
C ASN A 15 -1.08 -2.82 12.43
N PRO A 16 0.03 -2.08 12.61
CA PRO A 16 0.99 -1.82 11.54
C PRO A 16 1.63 -3.07 10.93
N VAL A 17 1.82 -4.11 11.73
CA VAL A 17 2.46 -5.36 11.28
C VAL A 17 1.56 -6.10 10.29
N SER A 18 0.28 -6.23 10.64
CA SER A 18 -0.79 -6.82 9.83
C SER A 18 -1.07 -5.96 8.59
N ALA A 19 -1.12 -4.63 8.73
CA ALA A 19 -1.24 -3.72 7.59
C ALA A 19 -0.07 -3.92 6.59
N LYS A 20 1.17 -3.95 7.08
CA LYS A 20 2.35 -4.21 6.23
C LYS A 20 2.30 -5.58 5.57
N ARG A 21 1.87 -6.63 6.30
CA ARG A 21 1.68 -7.98 5.73
C ARG A 21 0.69 -7.98 4.58
N ILE A 22 -0.48 -7.35 4.74
CA ILE A 22 -1.48 -7.23 3.67
C ILE A 22 -0.89 -6.52 2.46
N ILE A 23 -0.19 -5.40 2.67
CA ILE A 23 0.41 -4.63 1.57
C ILE A 23 1.47 -5.43 0.82
N ASN A 24 2.37 -6.10 1.53
CA ASN A 24 3.38 -6.95 0.93
C ASN A 24 2.73 -8.07 0.10
N GLU A 25 1.73 -8.75 0.65
CA GLU A 25 1.00 -9.83 -0.02
C GLU A 25 0.27 -9.35 -1.28
N LEU A 26 -0.41 -8.20 -1.19
CA LEU A 26 -1.05 -7.56 -2.35
C LEU A 26 -0.02 -7.17 -3.41
N ALA A 27 1.15 -6.70 -3.02
CA ALA A 27 2.19 -6.29 -3.98
C ALA A 27 2.95 -7.48 -4.58
N GLU A 28 3.10 -8.58 -3.84
CA GLU A 28 3.76 -9.81 -4.28
C GLU A 28 2.86 -10.62 -5.22
N ASN A 29 1.64 -10.91 -4.80
CA ASN A 29 0.79 -11.93 -5.43
C ASN A 29 -0.47 -11.36 -6.10
N HIS A 30 -0.93 -10.17 -5.70
CA HIS A 30 -2.18 -9.59 -6.19
C HIS A 30 -2.04 -8.14 -6.66
N SER A 31 -0.96 -7.81 -7.38
CA SER A 31 -0.66 -6.42 -7.76
C SER A 31 -1.78 -5.73 -8.56
N GLY A 32 -2.65 -6.50 -9.24
CA GLY A 32 -3.87 -6.00 -9.89
C GLY A 32 -4.90 -5.39 -8.93
N ARG A 33 -4.83 -5.67 -7.62
CA ARG A 33 -5.65 -5.06 -6.55
C ARG A 33 -5.06 -3.76 -6.01
N ILE A 34 -3.86 -3.36 -6.45
CA ILE A 34 -3.29 -2.04 -6.16
C ILE A 34 -3.81 -1.07 -7.21
N LYS A 35 -4.61 -0.10 -6.76
CA LYS A 35 -5.29 0.87 -7.61
C LYS A 35 -4.68 2.26 -7.44
N TYR A 36 -4.59 2.97 -8.56
CA TYR A 36 -4.06 4.33 -8.63
C TYR A 36 -5.14 5.24 -9.19
N THR A 37 -5.47 6.31 -8.46
CA THR A 37 -6.40 7.32 -8.96
C THR A 37 -5.73 8.19 -10.03
N HIS A 38 -6.52 8.96 -10.78
CA HIS A 38 -5.99 9.93 -11.73
C HIS A 38 -5.00 10.91 -11.09
N HIS A 39 -5.35 11.45 -9.92
CA HIS A 39 -4.49 12.34 -9.14
C HIS A 39 -3.11 11.72 -8.88
N VAL A 40 -3.08 10.44 -8.47
CA VAL A 40 -1.84 9.75 -8.15
C VAL A 40 -0.97 9.54 -9.38
N LYS A 41 -1.58 9.16 -10.50
CA LYS A 41 -0.85 8.99 -11.76
C LYS A 41 -0.19 10.30 -12.20
N GLN A 42 -0.88 11.43 -12.03
CA GLN A 42 -0.30 12.75 -12.30
C GLN A 42 0.90 13.02 -11.38
N ARG A 43 0.74 12.80 -10.07
CA ARG A 43 1.82 12.94 -9.08
C ARG A 43 3.03 12.05 -9.34
N MET A 44 2.81 10.86 -9.90
CA MET A 44 3.85 9.93 -10.31
C MET A 44 4.64 10.49 -11.49
N VAL A 45 3.96 10.99 -12.52
CA VAL A 45 4.59 11.61 -13.71
C VAL A 45 5.41 12.84 -13.30
N GLU A 46 4.83 13.74 -12.50
CA GLU A 46 5.51 14.96 -12.01
C GLU A 46 6.81 14.66 -11.26
N ARG A 47 6.91 13.50 -10.63
CA ARG A 47 8.05 13.11 -9.78
C ARG A 47 8.92 12.01 -10.39
N GLY A 48 8.69 11.62 -11.63
CA GLY A 48 9.44 10.54 -12.28
C GLY A 48 9.27 9.15 -11.62
N VAL A 49 8.22 8.94 -10.83
CA VAL A 49 8.00 7.68 -10.11
C VAL A 49 7.18 6.72 -10.95
N THR A 50 7.72 5.54 -11.19
CA THR A 50 7.05 4.46 -11.94
C THR A 50 6.20 3.57 -11.05
N THR A 51 5.19 2.91 -11.63
CA THR A 51 4.41 1.87 -10.93
C THR A 51 5.31 0.77 -10.37
N ARG A 52 6.39 0.43 -11.09
CA ARG A 52 7.37 -0.58 -10.64
C ARG A 52 8.10 -0.14 -9.37
N GLN A 53 8.51 1.13 -9.28
CA GLN A 53 9.11 1.66 -8.04
C GLN A 53 8.12 1.60 -6.88
N ILE A 54 6.85 1.98 -7.09
CA ILE A 54 5.81 1.86 -6.05
C ILE A 54 5.66 0.40 -5.61
N ILE A 55 5.51 -0.54 -6.54
CA ILE A 55 5.38 -1.96 -6.19
C ILE A 55 6.62 -2.44 -5.42
N ASN A 56 7.83 -2.06 -5.84
CA ASN A 56 9.06 -2.43 -5.12
C ASN A 56 9.07 -1.88 -3.68
N VAL A 57 8.61 -0.64 -3.47
CA VAL A 57 8.43 -0.08 -2.12
C VAL A 57 7.45 -0.93 -1.32
N LEU A 58 6.28 -1.25 -1.89
CA LEU A 58 5.25 -2.03 -1.21
C LEU A 58 5.66 -3.48 -0.92
N LYS A 59 6.49 -4.11 -1.75
CA LYS A 59 7.02 -5.47 -1.52
C LYS A 59 8.16 -5.51 -0.51
N SER A 60 8.91 -4.42 -0.37
CA SER A 60 10.16 -4.42 0.37
C SER A 60 9.95 -4.67 1.87
N ARG A 61 10.69 -5.64 2.40
CA ARG A 61 10.73 -5.94 3.85
C ARG A 61 11.32 -4.79 4.66
N HIS A 62 12.15 -3.94 4.04
CA HIS A 62 12.79 -2.79 4.69
C HIS A 62 11.89 -1.54 4.71
N SER A 63 10.77 -1.55 3.99
CA SER A 63 9.81 -0.47 4.05
C SER A 63 9.14 -0.40 5.42
N ARG A 64 8.73 0.80 5.83
CA ARG A 64 8.15 1.07 7.14
C ARG A 64 6.88 1.90 7.03
N ILE A 65 5.99 1.73 8.00
CA ILE A 65 4.84 2.60 8.16
C ILE A 65 5.31 3.86 8.89
N THR A 66 5.14 5.03 8.27
CA THR A 66 5.54 6.33 8.85
C THR A 66 4.38 7.04 9.54
N GLU A 67 3.15 6.72 9.18
CA GLU A 67 1.92 7.15 9.87
C GLU A 67 1.07 5.91 10.14
N GLN A 68 0.72 5.70 11.41
CA GLN A 68 0.02 4.49 11.87
C GLN A 68 -1.35 4.32 11.17
N PRO A 69 -1.81 3.07 10.95
CA PRO A 69 -3.15 2.82 10.44
C PRO A 69 -4.20 3.46 11.35
N HIS A 70 -5.03 4.31 10.75
CA HIS A 70 -6.18 4.93 11.39
C HIS A 70 -7.40 4.81 10.50
N GLN A 71 -8.58 4.75 11.10
CA GLN A 71 -9.83 4.71 10.36
C GLN A 71 -10.21 6.10 9.87
N THR A 72 -10.65 6.17 8.63
CA THR A 72 -11.30 7.34 8.05
C THR A 72 -12.77 7.37 8.45
N ALA A 73 -13.47 8.49 8.23
CA ALA A 73 -14.90 8.61 8.49
C ALA A 73 -15.76 7.58 7.72
N SER A 74 -15.23 7.04 6.62
CA SER A 74 -15.89 5.99 5.82
C SER A 74 -15.61 4.56 6.32
N GLY A 75 -14.84 4.40 7.40
CA GLY A 75 -14.42 3.10 7.93
C GLY A 75 -13.23 2.45 7.20
N ASP A 76 -12.72 3.08 6.14
CA ASP A 76 -11.50 2.62 5.46
C ASP A 76 -10.25 2.92 6.30
N TRP A 77 -9.21 2.10 6.15
CA TRP A 77 -7.95 2.28 6.88
C TRP A 77 -6.95 3.08 6.06
N LYS A 78 -6.41 4.16 6.62
CA LYS A 78 -5.42 5.01 5.98
C LYS A 78 -4.09 4.98 6.75
N PHE A 79 -2.98 4.94 6.03
CA PHE A 79 -1.63 4.99 6.60
C PHE A 79 -0.60 5.42 5.55
N ASN A 80 0.58 5.81 6.03
CA ASN A 80 1.71 6.14 5.15
C ASN A 80 2.73 5.01 5.18
N PHE A 81 3.29 4.71 4.02
CA PHE A 81 4.24 3.64 3.82
C PHE A 81 5.45 4.18 3.07
N GLN A 82 6.64 3.96 3.59
CA GLN A 82 7.87 4.54 3.07
C GLN A 82 8.91 3.45 2.80
N GLY A 83 9.58 3.54 1.66
CA GLY A 83 10.67 2.64 1.29
C GLY A 83 11.59 3.26 0.26
N ILE A 84 12.66 2.54 -0.08
CA ILE A 84 13.63 2.96 -1.09
C ILE A 84 13.40 2.17 -2.36
N ALA A 85 13.33 2.86 -3.50
CA ALA A 85 13.34 2.23 -4.82
C ALA A 85 14.09 3.09 -5.83
N ALA A 86 14.95 2.45 -6.63
CA ALA A 86 15.84 3.13 -7.59
C ALA A 86 16.71 4.25 -6.96
N GLY A 87 17.11 4.08 -5.69
CA GLY A 87 17.92 5.06 -4.95
C GLY A 87 17.12 6.22 -4.35
N GLU A 88 15.82 6.30 -4.60
CA GLU A 88 14.96 7.36 -4.08
C GLU A 88 14.17 6.92 -2.84
N LEU A 89 13.99 7.83 -1.88
CA LEU A 89 13.13 7.61 -0.73
C LEU A 89 11.70 7.99 -1.10
N ILE A 90 10.86 6.98 -1.30
CA ILE A 90 9.48 7.16 -1.74
C ILE A 90 8.54 6.88 -0.56
N GLU A 91 7.68 7.84 -0.28
CA GLU A 91 6.57 7.71 0.67
C GLU A 91 5.25 7.69 -0.09
N VAL A 92 4.40 6.72 0.21
CA VAL A 92 3.08 6.55 -0.38
C VAL A 92 2.03 6.59 0.71
N VAL A 93 0.92 7.28 0.42
CA VAL A 93 -0.24 7.30 1.29
C VAL A 93 -1.22 6.26 0.74
N ILE A 94 -1.62 5.33 1.59
CA ILE A 94 -2.44 4.17 1.25
C ILE A 94 -3.79 4.27 1.95
N VAL A 95 -4.85 3.89 1.23
CA VAL A 95 -6.15 3.56 1.79
C VAL A 95 -6.44 2.09 1.50
N LEU A 96 -6.61 1.30 2.55
CA LEU A 96 -6.99 -0.10 2.48
C LEU A 96 -8.50 -0.21 2.66
N LYS A 97 -9.17 -0.79 1.67
CA LYS A 97 -10.61 -1.04 1.66
C LYS A 97 -10.90 -2.53 1.79
N ARG A 98 -12.03 -2.86 2.44
CA ARG A 98 -12.56 -4.24 2.56
C ARG A 98 -11.54 -5.26 3.09
N TYR A 99 -10.70 -4.84 4.06
CA TYR A 99 -9.57 -5.63 4.55
C TYR A 99 -9.95 -6.99 5.12
N GLU A 100 -11.19 -7.14 5.62
CA GLU A 100 -11.69 -8.36 6.26
C GLU A 100 -12.02 -9.49 5.27
N TYR A 101 -12.34 -9.16 4.00
CA TYR A 101 -12.89 -10.13 3.04
C TYR A 101 -12.25 -10.09 1.65
N ASP A 102 -11.99 -8.89 1.11
CA ASP A 102 -11.43 -8.70 -0.25
C ASP A 102 -10.56 -7.43 -0.28
N PRO A 103 -9.37 -7.46 0.35
CA PRO A 103 -8.54 -6.28 0.52
C PRO A 103 -8.15 -5.66 -0.82
N SER A 104 -8.44 -4.37 -0.97
CA SER A 104 -7.97 -3.56 -2.09
C SER A 104 -7.13 -2.39 -1.57
N CYS A 105 -5.96 -2.21 -2.17
CA CYS A 105 -5.02 -1.15 -1.81
C CYS A 105 -5.17 0.02 -2.79
N PHE A 106 -5.51 1.20 -2.29
CA PHE A 106 -5.57 2.42 -3.07
C PHE A 106 -4.39 3.30 -2.68
N VAL A 107 -3.51 3.56 -3.64
CA VAL A 107 -2.50 4.61 -3.48
C VAL A 107 -3.20 5.94 -3.77
N ILE A 108 -3.17 6.85 -2.80
CA ILE A 108 -3.85 8.16 -2.90
C ILE A 108 -2.89 9.33 -3.05
N THR A 109 -1.65 9.18 -2.61
CA THR A 109 -0.56 10.16 -2.80
C THR A 109 0.77 9.43 -2.89
N VAL A 110 1.69 9.99 -3.68
CA VAL A 110 3.11 9.62 -3.72
C VAL A 110 3.92 10.85 -3.32
N ILE A 111 5.05 10.69 -2.64
CA ILE A 111 5.98 11.74 -2.24
C ILE A 111 7.38 11.19 -2.45
N VAL A 112 8.25 11.95 -3.12
CA VAL A 112 9.70 11.67 -3.19
C VAL A 112 10.35 12.63 -2.21
N LYS A 113 11.19 12.12 -1.31
CA LYS A 113 11.91 12.89 -0.29
C LYS A 113 13.39 12.98 -0.64
#